data_AF-A0A931W0Q5-F1
#
_entry.id   AF-A0A931W0Q5-F1
#
_cell.length_a   1.000
_cell.length_b   1.000
_cell.length_c   1.000
_cell.angle_alpha   90.00
_cell.angle_beta   90.00
_cell.angle_gamma   90.00
#
_symmetry.space_group_name_H-M   'P 1'
#
loop_
_entity.id
_entity.type
_entity.pdbx_description
1 polymer ?
#
loop_
_entity_poly.entity_id
_entity_poly.type
_entity_poly.pdbx_seq_one_letter_code
_entity_poly.pdbx_strand_id
1 'polypeptide(L)' 'MTESIRVERRRQFCARCGQMMFEYFRSADGHFGLVDFPEHDEPGCRGEIRCPTCDARYRLLDKLSLLGQPVERQ' A
#
# COMPACT_ATOMS: atom_id res chain seq x y z
N MET A 1 -8.62 -22.25 -19.10
CA MET A 1 -9.19 -20.89 -19.08
C MET A 1 -8.25 -20.05 -18.25
N THR A 2 -7.42 -19.23 -18.90
CA THR A 2 -6.54 -18.29 -18.21
C THR A 2 -7.40 -17.11 -17.80
N GLU A 3 -7.96 -17.19 -16.59
CA GLU A 3 -8.59 -16.05 -15.96
C GLU A 3 -7.56 -14.93 -15.91
N SER A 4 -7.73 -13.93 -16.78
CA SER A 4 -6.97 -12.69 -16.73
C SER A 4 -7.23 -12.08 -15.37
N ILE A 5 -6.38 -12.37 -14.40
CA ILE A 5 -6.42 -11.80 -13.06
C ILE A 5 -6.38 -10.28 -13.29
N ARG A 6 -7.55 -9.64 -13.19
CA ARG A 6 -7.68 -8.18 -13.30
C ARG A 6 -7.09 -7.62 -12.02
N VAL A 7 -5.76 -7.54 -11.97
CA VAL A 7 -5.04 -6.86 -10.89
C VAL A 7 -5.40 -5.39 -10.99
N GLU A 8 -6.28 -4.95 -10.08
CA GLU A 8 -6.76 -3.58 -10.03
C GLU A 8 -5.65 -2.73 -9.42
N ARG A 9 -4.88 -2.02 -10.27
CA ARG A 9 -3.83 -1.11 -9.82
C ARG A 9 -4.45 0.09 -9.13
N ARG A 10 -4.09 0.28 -7.87
CA ARG A 10 -4.53 1.41 -7.04
C ARG A 10 -3.31 2.14 -6.49
N ARG A 11 -3.51 3.43 -6.27
CA ARG A 11 -2.49 4.33 -5.73
C ARG A 11 -2.89 4.67 -4.30
N GLN A 12 -1.97 4.50 -3.37
CA GLN A 12 -2.16 4.97 -2.01
C GLN A 12 -1.67 6.40 -1.89
N PHE A 13 -2.54 7.24 -1.34
CA PHE A 13 -2.24 8.64 -1.05
C PHE A 13 -2.21 8.86 0.45
N CYS A 14 -1.41 9.80 0.90
CA CYS A 14 -1.35 10.22 2.28
C CYS A 14 -2.66 10.90 2.67
N ALA A 15 -3.35 10.38 3.69
CA ALA A 15 -4.58 10.98 4.21
C ALA A 15 -4.37 12.37 4.84
N ARG A 16 -3.12 12.75 5.14
CA ARG A 16 -2.77 14.04 5.77
C ARG A 16 -2.50 15.15 4.74
N CYS A 17 -1.77 14.84 3.67
CA CYS A 17 -1.34 15.84 2.68
C CYS A 17 -1.78 15.54 1.24
N GLY A 18 -2.43 14.40 0.99
CA GLY A 18 -2.89 13.99 -0.34
C GLY A 18 -1.77 13.54 -1.30
N GLN A 19 -0.51 13.55 -0.87
CA GLN A 19 0.61 13.12 -1.73
C GLN A 19 0.60 11.62 -1.98
N MET A 20 0.98 11.22 -3.19
CA MET A 20 1.14 9.82 -3.55
C MET A 20 2.25 9.21 -2.70
N MET A 21 1.95 8.09 -2.07
CA MET A 21 2.89 7.35 -1.25
C MET A 21 3.51 6.20 -2.03
N PHE A 22 2.67 5.34 -2.61
CA PHE A 22 3.10 4.17 -3.37
C PHE A 22 1.93 3.64 -4.22
N GLU A 23 2.24 2.81 -5.21
CA GLU A 23 1.24 2.10 -6.01
C GLU A 23 1.22 0.61 -5.64
N TYR A 24 0.03 0.01 -5.64
CA TYR A 24 -0.18 -1.38 -5.30
C TYR A 24 -1.24 -2.00 -6.21
N PHE A 25 -1.13 -3.30 -6.47
CA PHE A 25 -2.17 -4.08 -7.14
C PHE A 25 -3.05 -4.74 -6.09
N ARG A 26 -4.37 -4.63 -6.25
CA ARG A 26 -5.34 -5.42 -5.49
C ARG A 26 -5.68 -6.68 -6.28
N SER A 27 -5.49 -7.83 -5.64
CA SER A 27 -5.98 -9.11 -6.14
C SER A 27 -7.44 -9.32 -5.71
N ALA A 28 -8.21 -10.03 -6.54
CA ALA A 28 -9.60 -10.38 -6.24
C ALA A 28 -9.73 -11.22 -4.95
N ASP A 29 -8.66 -11.94 -4.58
CA ASP A 29 -8.54 -12.73 -3.35
C ASP A 29 -8.38 -11.89 -2.06
N GLY A 30 -8.32 -10.56 -2.18
CA GLY A 30 -8.12 -9.65 -1.04
C GLY A 30 -6.65 -9.46 -0.64
N HIS A 31 -5.75 -10.15 -1.32
CA HIS A 31 -4.32 -9.90 -1.29
C HIS A 31 -3.98 -8.60 -2.03
N PHE A 32 -2.88 -7.96 -1.65
CA PHE A 32 -2.30 -6.85 -2.39
C PHE A 32 -0.81 -7.10 -2.62
N GLY A 33 -0.29 -6.56 -3.72
CA GLY A 33 1.15 -6.51 -3.98
C GLY A 33 1.57 -5.07 -4.23
N LEU A 34 2.76 -4.70 -3.81
CA LEU A 34 3.32 -3.38 -4.10
C LEU A 34 3.90 -3.37 -5.52
N VAL A 35 3.59 -2.34 -6.30
CA VAL A 35 4.15 -2.14 -7.65
C VAL A 35 5.58 -1.65 -7.55
N ASP A 36 5.80 -0.75 -6.59
CA ASP A 36 7.08 -0.14 -6.30
C ASP A 36 7.22 -0.14 -4.77
N PHE A 37 8.28 -0.78 -4.27
CA PHE A 37 8.61 -0.69 -2.87
C PHE A 37 9.20 0.70 -2.66
N PRO A 38 8.59 1.57 -1.82
CA PRO A 38 9.30 2.77 -1.45
C PRO A 38 10.62 2.33 -0.81
N GLU A 39 11.74 2.90 -1.26
CA GLU A 39 13.12 2.55 -0.87
C GLU A 39 13.40 2.65 0.65
N HIS A 40 12.37 2.94 1.45
CA HIS A 40 12.34 2.98 2.90
C HIS A 40 11.92 1.64 3.54
N ASP A 41 11.79 0.55 2.78
CA ASP A 41 11.68 -0.80 3.34
C ASP A 41 13.08 -1.28 3.74
N GLU A 42 13.56 -0.84 4.90
CA GLU A 42 14.67 -1.55 5.54
C GLU A 42 14.18 -2.99 5.84
N PRO A 43 14.96 -4.04 5.50
CA PRO A 43 14.56 -5.46 5.62
C PRO A 43 14.37 -5.98 7.06
N GLY A 44 13.99 -5.11 8.00
CA GLY A 44 13.56 -5.39 9.36
C GLY A 44 12.35 -4.56 9.83
N CYS A 45 11.94 -3.51 9.11
CA CYS A 45 10.77 -2.67 9.45
C CYS A 45 9.51 -3.21 8.74
N ARG A 46 9.08 -4.41 9.12
CA ARG A 46 7.87 -5.06 8.59
C ARG A 46 6.62 -4.18 8.82
N GLY A 47 6.32 -3.36 7.83
CA GLY A 47 5.05 -2.69 7.67
C GLY A 47 4.92 -1.32 8.33
N GLU A 48 5.95 -0.47 8.24
CA GLU A 48 5.79 0.97 8.49
C GLU A 48 6.21 1.78 7.26
N ILE A 49 5.27 2.49 6.65
CA ILE A 49 5.51 3.42 5.54
C ILE A 49 5.36 4.85 6.06
N ARG A 50 6.25 5.75 5.63
CA ARG A 50 6.14 7.18 5.90
C ARG A 50 5.78 7.95 4.64
N CYS A 51 5.03 9.02 4.80
CA CYS A 51 4.78 9.94 3.70
C CYS A 51 6.05 10.76 3.45
N PRO A 52 6.62 10.76 2.23
CA PRO A 52 7.86 11.49 1.93
C PRO A 52 7.73 13.01 2.07
N THR A 53 6.50 13.54 2.05
CA THR A 53 6.25 14.99 2.10
C THR A 53 5.96 15.52 3.50
N CYS A 54 5.19 14.78 4.31
CA CYS A 54 4.72 15.27 5.61
C CYS A 54 5.16 14.39 6.79
N ASP A 55 6.00 13.39 6.54
CA ASP A 55 6.50 12.41 7.50
C ASP A 55 5.39 11.68 8.30
N ALA A 56 4.16 11.69 7.78
CA ALA A 56 3.06 10.95 8.41
C ALA A 56 3.35 9.45 8.37
N ARG A 57 3.24 8.79 9.51
CA ARG A 57 3.49 7.36 9.69
C ARG A 57 2.23 6.55 9.38
N TYR A 58 2.41 5.51 8.61
CA TYR A 58 1.38 4.55 8.23
C TYR A 58 1.92 3.16 8.50
N ARG A 59 1.06 2.27 8.95
CA ARG A 59 1.38 0.86 9.10
C ARG A 59 0.90 0.12 7.85
N LEU A 60 1.82 -0.50 7.10
CA LEU A 60 1.44 -1.44 6.05
C LEU A 60 0.81 -2.67 6.71
N LEU A 61 -0.38 -3.02 6.26
CA LEU A 61 -1.07 -4.21 6.70
C LEU A 61 -0.59 -5.41 5.87
N ASP A 62 -0.71 -6.63 6.39
CA ASP A 62 -0.43 -7.85 5.61
C ASP A 62 -1.53 -8.12 4.57
N LYS A 63 -2.75 -7.64 4.86
CA LYS A 63 -3.93 -7.72 3.98
C LYS A 63 -4.64 -6.38 3.89
N LEU A 64 -5.41 -6.17 2.82
CA LEU A 64 -6.24 -4.98 2.69
C LEU A 64 -7.18 -4.83 3.90
N SER A 65 -7.22 -3.63 4.48
CA SER A 65 -8.17 -3.26 5.52
C SER A 65 -9.62 -3.40 5.01
N LEU A 66 -10.60 -3.32 5.92
CA LEU A 66 -12.04 -3.34 5.58
C LEU A 66 -12.43 -2.25 4.56
N LEU A 67 -11.66 -1.14 4.53
CA LEU A 67 -11.82 -0.04 3.57
C LEU A 67 -11.11 -0.29 2.22
N GLY A 68 -10.50 -1.47 2.04
CA GLY A 68 -9.73 -1.81 0.85
C GLY A 68 -8.40 -1.08 0.74
N GLN A 69 -7.83 -0.65 1.88
CA GLN A 69 -6.55 0.05 1.94
C GLN A 69 -5.45 -0.88 2.45
N PRO A 70 -4.26 -0.91 1.82
CA PRO A 70 -3.13 -1.73 2.26
C PRO A 70 -2.38 -1.13 3.45
N VAL A 71 -2.78 0.06 3.90
CA VAL A 71 -2.17 0.77 5.03
C VAL A 71 -3.23 1.24 6.00
N GLU A 72 -2.84 1.26 7.27
CA GLU A 72 -3.58 1.89 8.35
C GLU A 72 -2.78 3.09 8.87
N ARG A 73 -3.45 4.18 9.24
CA ARG A 73 -2.77 5.32 9.83
C ARG A 73 -2.53 5.03 11.31
N GLN A 74 -1.28 5.13 11.76
CA GLN A 74 -0.92 5.12 13.18
C GLN A 74 -1.15 6.49 13.83
#